data_AF-R9PK25-F1
#
_entry.id   AF-R9PK25-F1
#
_cell.length_a   1.000
_cell.length_b   1.000
_cell.length_c   1.000
_cell.angle_alpha   90.00
_cell.angle_beta   90.00
_cell.angle_gamma   90.00
#
_symmetry.space_group_name_H-M   'P 1'
#
loop_
_entity.id
_entity.type
_entity.pdbx_description
1 polymer ?
#
loop_
_entity_poly.entity_id
_entity_poly.type
_entity_poly.pdbx_seq_one_letter_code
_entity_poly.pdbx_strand_id
1 'polypeptide(L)'
;MRPTPSIASSLSLPITTSFAGAQALWWPSPTATPPRVVLLFIPGNPGLSSYYIDFLHSIYTSSSLKTSSVEILSVSHRGHAPLPKIGSNPVWGDNKLNQAQASKGYGCTLGDQVRHKIAVVDAVNKMYNVDGKRETKVVLVGHSIGAWIATEVLKARPDGVDGLHMLFPTLAWIGRTPNARKIKLALLNPVSMALLSIPLLVFTLLPLWVMVWLVRLITGQPEAAALATADLLTTRGAVFNALRMAKDEFSTVQQLDASTVDSISKFTSEAAGGRVRSYWASEDSDSWAPSWIRTQVESSLSLHRVHLPPGLGLDATRPRLGSVGAKSHVRTRSFSVSEYRSSPGSIPDLRNAKAIRKPNGEIVIEAQVNESSSDSEDDFVSSSAAANGKPDTGASARGMQYHYGRSRATSTHCRIGMPHAFCLKHSDDMAKVVGHWIAYDHLSRNGQ
;
A
#
# COMPACT_ATOMS: atom_id res chain seq x y z
N MET A 1 18.73 -9.82 23.02
CA MET A 1 18.99 -10.70 21.87
C MET A 1 18.40 -10.08 20.63
N ARG A 2 19.11 -10.04 19.50
CA ARG A 2 18.50 -9.65 18.21
C ARG A 2 17.49 -10.74 17.80
N PRO A 3 16.31 -10.40 17.28
CA PRO A 3 15.32 -11.40 16.86
C PRO A 3 15.93 -12.32 15.81
N THR A 4 15.69 -13.63 15.94
CA THR A 4 16.10 -14.61 14.93
C THR A 4 15.36 -14.31 13.62
N PRO A 5 16.08 -14.25 12.47
CA PRO A 5 15.43 -14.01 11.18
C PRO A 5 14.47 -15.17 10.85
N SER A 6 13.31 -14.82 10.29
CA SER A 6 12.35 -15.77 9.71
C SER A 6 12.80 -16.18 8.31
N ILE A 7 12.31 -17.33 7.81
CA ILE A 7 12.45 -17.74 6.40
C ILE A 7 11.96 -16.68 5.43
N ALA A 8 11.01 -15.84 5.87
CA ALA A 8 10.53 -14.65 5.16
C ALA A 8 11.66 -13.77 4.60
N SER A 9 12.76 -13.63 5.35
CA SER A 9 13.92 -12.82 4.97
C SER A 9 14.69 -13.35 3.75
N SER A 10 14.45 -14.61 3.38
CA SER A 10 15.09 -15.28 2.24
C SER A 10 14.17 -15.41 1.02
N LEU A 11 12.93 -14.92 1.09
CA LEU A 11 11.94 -15.05 0.01
C LEU A 11 11.86 -13.77 -0.83
N SER A 12 11.59 -13.92 -2.13
CA SER A 12 11.08 -12.81 -2.94
C SER A 12 9.64 -12.52 -2.53
N LEU A 13 9.32 -11.26 -2.21
CA LEU A 13 8.00 -10.85 -1.75
C LEU A 13 7.29 -9.97 -2.79
N PRO A 14 5.94 -9.94 -2.80
CA PRO A 14 5.02 -10.70 -1.95
C PRO A 14 4.92 -12.19 -2.32
N ILE A 15 4.50 -12.99 -1.33
CA ILE A 15 3.99 -14.34 -1.57
C ILE A 15 2.57 -14.21 -2.11
N THR A 16 2.30 -14.78 -3.28
CA THR A 16 0.96 -14.82 -3.88
C THR A 16 0.23 -16.09 -3.47
N THR A 17 -0.93 -15.94 -2.84
CA THR A 17 -1.79 -17.05 -2.39
C THR A 17 -3.27 -16.67 -2.53
N SER A 18 -4.16 -17.36 -1.83
CA SER A 18 -5.59 -17.10 -1.81
C SER A 18 -6.17 -17.25 -0.40
N PHE A 19 -7.10 -16.35 -0.04
CA PHE A 19 -7.89 -16.45 1.18
C PHE A 19 -9.38 -16.48 0.82
N ALA A 20 -10.08 -17.53 1.22
CA ALA A 20 -11.52 -17.71 0.97
C ALA A 20 -11.93 -17.39 -0.48
N GLY A 21 -11.15 -17.90 -1.44
CA GLY A 21 -11.36 -17.73 -2.88
C GLY A 21 -11.19 -16.31 -3.42
N ALA A 22 -10.44 -15.45 -2.74
CA ALA A 22 -9.88 -14.22 -3.30
C ALA A 22 -8.35 -14.27 -3.29
N GLN A 23 -7.69 -13.63 -4.25
CA GLN A 23 -6.24 -13.54 -4.28
C GLN A 23 -5.75 -12.77 -3.05
N ALA A 24 -4.69 -13.26 -2.42
CA ALA A 24 -4.04 -12.60 -1.30
C ALA A 24 -2.54 -12.45 -1.58
N LEU A 25 -2.00 -11.29 -1.27
CA LEU A 25 -0.58 -10.98 -1.30
C LEU A 25 -0.09 -10.84 0.13
N TRP A 26 0.98 -11.55 0.48
CA TRP A 26 1.47 -11.64 1.84
C TRP A 26 2.95 -11.29 1.94
N TRP A 27 3.26 -10.35 2.83
CA TRP A 27 4.60 -10.05 3.29
C TRP A 27 4.72 -10.53 4.75
N PRO A 28 5.20 -11.76 4.98
CA PRO A 28 5.32 -12.33 6.31
C PRO A 28 6.29 -11.54 7.20
N SER A 29 6.09 -11.62 8.51
CA SER A 29 7.05 -11.08 9.49
C SER A 29 8.50 -11.52 9.17
N PRO A 30 9.47 -10.57 9.14
CA PRO A 30 10.88 -10.90 8.92
C PRO A 30 11.53 -11.59 10.14
N THR A 31 10.83 -11.68 11.28
CA THR A 31 11.31 -12.27 12.53
C THR A 31 10.57 -13.57 12.85
N ALA A 32 11.23 -14.51 13.52
CA ALA A 32 10.63 -15.77 13.95
C ALA A 32 9.59 -15.62 15.09
N THR A 33 9.55 -14.47 15.76
CA THR A 33 8.53 -14.14 16.76
C THR A 33 7.26 -13.59 16.11
N PRO A 34 6.09 -13.68 16.78
CA PRO A 34 4.87 -13.03 16.33
C PRO A 34 5.09 -11.54 15.99
N PRO A 35 4.44 -11.03 14.92
CA PRO A 35 4.56 -9.63 14.55
C PRO A 35 3.97 -8.72 15.62
N ARG A 36 4.54 -7.53 15.79
CA ARG A 36 3.94 -6.50 16.65
C ARG A 36 2.69 -5.91 16.02
N VAL A 37 2.66 -5.84 14.68
CA VAL A 37 1.56 -5.30 13.89
C VAL A 37 1.30 -6.19 12.69
N VAL A 38 0.05 -6.57 12.48
CA VAL A 38 -0.47 -7.07 11.21
C VAL A 38 -1.22 -5.94 10.52
N LEU A 39 -0.74 -5.54 9.35
CA LEU A 39 -1.42 -4.60 8.47
C LEU A 39 -2.29 -5.38 7.48
N LEU A 40 -3.61 -5.21 7.58
CA LEU A 40 -4.56 -5.75 6.62
C LEU A 40 -4.95 -4.66 5.60
N PHE A 41 -4.44 -4.77 4.38
CA PHE A 41 -4.76 -3.84 3.30
C PHE A 41 -5.97 -4.28 2.48
N ILE A 42 -6.95 -3.39 2.37
CA ILE A 42 -8.19 -3.58 1.61
C ILE A 42 -8.15 -2.62 0.40
N PRO A 43 -8.04 -3.14 -0.84
CA PRO A 43 -7.94 -2.31 -2.03
C PRO A 43 -9.25 -1.58 -2.34
N GLY A 44 -9.17 -0.54 -3.17
CA GLY A 44 -10.34 0.07 -3.80
C GLY A 44 -10.73 -0.68 -5.09
N ASN A 45 -11.90 -0.38 -5.65
CA ASN A 45 -12.34 -0.91 -6.95
C ASN A 45 -11.36 -0.42 -8.06
N PRO A 46 -10.81 -1.27 -8.95
CA PRO A 46 -11.26 -2.59 -9.39
C PRO A 46 -10.94 -3.77 -8.46
N GLY A 47 -10.38 -3.56 -7.26
CA GLY A 47 -10.29 -4.57 -6.21
C GLY A 47 -9.08 -5.48 -6.24
N LEU A 48 -8.07 -5.18 -7.06
CA LEU A 48 -6.86 -5.99 -7.18
C LEU A 48 -5.77 -5.45 -6.25
N SER A 49 -5.27 -6.30 -5.35
CA SER A 49 -4.11 -5.99 -4.50
C SER A 49 -2.82 -5.79 -5.30
N SER A 50 -2.73 -6.34 -6.51
CA SER A 50 -1.53 -6.22 -7.36
C SER A 50 -1.21 -4.77 -7.77
N TYR A 51 -2.20 -3.88 -7.82
CA TYR A 51 -1.93 -2.44 -8.01
C TYR A 51 -1.11 -1.82 -6.87
N TYR A 52 -1.11 -2.43 -5.69
CA TYR A 52 -0.55 -1.86 -4.47
C TYR A 52 0.75 -2.55 -4.04
N ILE A 53 1.34 -3.42 -4.89
CA ILE A 53 2.58 -4.13 -4.56
C ILE A 53 3.68 -3.16 -4.17
N ASP A 54 3.96 -2.16 -5.01
CA ASP A 54 5.02 -1.18 -4.73
C ASP A 54 4.73 -0.42 -3.43
N PHE A 55 3.48 -0.01 -3.20
CA PHE A 55 3.08 0.70 -1.99
C PHE A 55 3.27 -0.15 -0.73
N LEU A 56 2.79 -1.38 -0.73
CA LEU A 56 2.86 -2.28 0.43
C LEU A 56 4.30 -2.76 0.67
N HIS A 57 5.06 -3.01 -0.40
CA HIS A 57 6.46 -3.39 -0.28
C HIS A 57 7.32 -2.22 0.25
N SER A 58 7.05 -0.99 -0.17
CA SER A 58 7.70 0.20 0.39
C SER A 58 7.36 0.43 1.86
N ILE A 59 6.15 0.08 2.32
CA ILE A 59 5.86 0.03 3.77
C ILE A 59 6.71 -1.05 4.44
N TYR A 60 6.67 -2.28 3.93
CA TYR A 60 7.34 -3.44 4.53
C TYR A 60 8.86 -3.24 4.72
N THR A 61 9.51 -2.61 3.74
CA THR A 61 10.96 -2.35 3.74
C THR A 61 11.36 -1.02 4.38
N SER A 62 10.39 -0.22 4.85
CA SER A 62 10.61 1.12 5.40
C SER A 62 11.56 1.07 6.60
N SER A 63 12.58 1.94 6.61
CA SER A 63 13.54 2.04 7.73
C SER A 63 12.87 2.34 9.06
N SER A 64 11.74 3.06 9.06
CA SER A 64 10.96 3.36 10.26
C SER A 64 10.28 2.12 10.86
N LEU A 65 10.15 1.04 10.09
CA LEU A 65 9.52 -0.20 10.50
C LEU A 65 10.50 -1.39 10.57
N LYS A 66 11.71 -1.29 10.00
CA LYS A 66 12.70 -2.40 9.94
C LYS A 66 12.98 -3.11 11.27
N THR A 67 12.95 -2.39 12.39
CA THR A 67 13.22 -2.96 13.73
C THR A 67 11.98 -3.49 14.42
N SER A 68 10.81 -3.21 13.88
CA SER A 68 9.52 -3.61 14.39
C SER A 68 8.98 -4.71 13.50
N SER A 69 8.76 -5.90 14.06
CA SER A 69 8.19 -6.99 13.27
C SER A 69 6.79 -6.60 12.76
N VAL A 70 6.66 -6.36 11.46
CA VAL A 70 5.41 -6.01 10.77
C VAL A 70 5.14 -7.08 9.74
N GLU A 71 3.90 -7.57 9.75
CA GLU A 71 3.36 -8.45 8.73
C GLU A 71 2.32 -7.69 7.91
N ILE A 72 2.31 -7.87 6.60
CA ILE A 72 1.33 -7.23 5.71
C ILE A 72 0.57 -8.31 4.97
N LEU A 73 -0.75 -8.30 5.11
CA LEU A 73 -1.66 -9.11 4.32
C LEU A 73 -2.54 -8.18 3.49
N SER A 74 -2.57 -8.39 2.18
CA SER A 74 -3.49 -7.69 1.29
C SER A 74 -4.39 -8.69 0.60
N VAL A 75 -5.69 -8.45 0.63
CA VAL A 75 -6.67 -9.38 0.08
C VAL A 75 -7.52 -8.67 -0.96
N SER A 76 -7.43 -9.15 -2.20
CA SER A 76 -8.23 -8.64 -3.32
C SER A 76 -9.73 -8.81 -3.05
N HIS A 77 -10.55 -8.07 -3.77
CA HIS A 77 -11.98 -8.36 -3.82
C HIS A 77 -12.21 -9.72 -4.51
N ARG A 78 -13.07 -10.53 -3.91
CA ARG A 78 -13.39 -11.87 -4.43
C ARG A 78 -13.94 -11.73 -5.84
N GLY A 79 -13.37 -12.50 -6.76
CA GLY A 79 -13.76 -12.51 -8.17
C GLY A 79 -13.17 -11.39 -9.03
N HIS A 80 -12.28 -10.54 -8.50
CA HIS A 80 -11.69 -9.41 -9.23
C HIS A 80 -10.26 -9.68 -9.72
N ALA A 81 -9.56 -10.63 -9.10
CA ALA A 81 -8.19 -11.01 -9.42
C ALA A 81 -8.11 -12.51 -9.76
N PRO A 82 -7.09 -12.95 -10.51
CA PRO A 82 -6.86 -14.36 -10.77
C PRO A 82 -6.36 -15.07 -9.49
N LEU A 83 -6.90 -16.25 -9.21
CA LEU A 83 -6.36 -17.15 -8.18
C LEU A 83 -5.20 -17.99 -8.72
N PRO A 84 -4.29 -18.46 -7.86
CA PRO A 84 -3.35 -19.52 -8.22
C PRO A 84 -4.10 -20.71 -8.85
N LYS A 85 -3.63 -21.17 -10.02
CA LYS A 85 -4.31 -22.19 -10.83
C LYS A 85 -4.52 -23.52 -10.08
N ILE A 86 -3.60 -23.84 -9.19
CA ILE A 86 -3.64 -25.00 -8.31
C ILE A 86 -3.54 -24.46 -6.89
N GLY A 87 -4.47 -24.88 -6.02
CA GLY A 87 -4.47 -24.49 -4.61
C GLY A 87 -5.80 -24.85 -3.98
N SER A 88 -5.75 -25.45 -2.79
CA SER A 88 -6.91 -25.79 -1.99
C SER A 88 -6.66 -25.49 -0.53
N ASN A 89 -7.74 -25.29 0.22
CA ASN A 89 -7.70 -25.12 1.67
C ASN A 89 -8.82 -25.98 2.29
N PRO A 90 -8.55 -26.71 3.40
CA PRO A 90 -9.58 -27.45 4.13
C PRO A 90 -10.85 -26.67 4.49
N VAL A 91 -10.74 -25.35 4.71
CA VAL A 91 -11.86 -24.50 5.13
C VAL A 91 -12.67 -23.95 3.95
N TRP A 92 -11.98 -23.55 2.88
CA TRP A 92 -12.58 -22.76 1.79
C TRP A 92 -12.62 -23.48 0.43
N GLY A 93 -12.16 -24.73 0.39
CA GLY A 93 -12.17 -25.57 -0.79
C GLY A 93 -11.10 -25.19 -1.82
N ASP A 94 -11.36 -25.57 -3.06
CA ASP A 94 -10.43 -25.48 -4.19
C ASP A 94 -10.54 -24.14 -4.95
N ASN A 95 -9.40 -23.63 -5.41
CA ASN A 95 -9.31 -22.34 -6.10
C ASN A 95 -10.01 -22.34 -7.46
N LYS A 96 -9.97 -23.45 -8.22
CA LYS A 96 -10.65 -23.53 -9.53
C LYS A 96 -12.17 -23.44 -9.36
N LEU A 97 -12.73 -24.13 -8.37
CA LEU A 97 -14.15 -24.03 -8.04
C LEU A 97 -14.53 -22.61 -7.59
N ASN A 98 -13.75 -22.02 -6.69
CA ASN A 98 -13.97 -20.65 -6.21
C ASN A 98 -13.93 -19.62 -7.37
N GLN A 99 -12.95 -19.72 -8.27
CA GLN A 99 -12.84 -18.85 -9.44
C GLN A 99 -14.04 -19.05 -10.39
N ALA A 100 -14.47 -20.29 -10.62
CA ALA A 100 -15.61 -20.59 -11.49
C ALA A 100 -16.91 -20.00 -10.92
N GLN A 101 -17.13 -20.11 -9.60
CA GLN A 101 -18.27 -19.49 -8.93
C GLN A 101 -18.20 -17.96 -9.00
N ALA A 102 -17.05 -17.38 -8.68
CA ALA A 102 -16.86 -15.94 -8.72
C ALA A 102 -17.04 -15.36 -10.13
N SER A 103 -16.66 -16.11 -11.19
CA SER A 103 -16.88 -15.70 -12.58
C SER A 103 -18.36 -15.55 -12.96
N LYS A 104 -19.25 -16.20 -12.20
CA LYS A 104 -20.72 -16.08 -12.33
C LYS A 104 -21.30 -15.02 -11.39
N GLY A 105 -20.47 -14.36 -10.58
CA GLY A 105 -20.85 -13.32 -9.62
C GLY A 105 -21.18 -13.83 -8.21
N TYR A 106 -21.02 -15.13 -7.93
CA TYR A 106 -21.32 -15.66 -6.59
C TYR A 106 -20.31 -15.17 -5.55
N GLY A 107 -20.83 -14.60 -4.46
CA GLY A 107 -20.02 -14.10 -3.35
C GLY A 107 -19.19 -12.86 -3.72
N CYS A 108 -19.63 -12.08 -4.71
CA CYS A 108 -18.88 -10.93 -5.24
C CYS A 108 -19.56 -9.58 -4.96
N THR A 109 -20.70 -9.54 -4.27
CA THR A 109 -21.39 -8.28 -3.93
C THR A 109 -20.58 -7.46 -2.93
N LEU A 110 -20.87 -6.17 -2.80
CA LEU A 110 -20.20 -5.31 -1.81
C LEU A 110 -20.31 -5.87 -0.38
N GLY A 111 -21.50 -6.37 0.00
CA GLY A 111 -21.71 -7.02 1.29
C GLY A 111 -20.96 -8.35 1.46
N ASP A 112 -20.78 -9.12 0.37
CA ASP A 112 -19.91 -10.31 0.40
C ASP A 112 -18.45 -9.92 0.65
N GLN A 113 -17.99 -8.80 0.07
CA GLN A 113 -16.64 -8.31 0.35
C GLN A 113 -16.47 -7.95 1.82
N VAL A 114 -17.43 -7.27 2.45
CA VAL A 114 -17.38 -6.99 3.90
C VAL A 114 -17.27 -8.28 4.72
N ARG A 115 -18.16 -9.25 4.49
CA ARG A 115 -18.12 -10.56 5.18
C ARG A 115 -16.79 -11.29 4.97
N HIS A 116 -16.24 -11.20 3.77
CA HIS A 116 -14.95 -11.79 3.44
C HIS A 116 -13.80 -11.15 4.24
N LYS A 117 -13.78 -9.82 4.41
CA LYS A 117 -12.72 -9.11 5.14
C LYS A 117 -12.86 -9.30 6.66
N ILE A 118 -14.08 -9.46 7.17
CA ILE A 118 -14.33 -9.89 8.56
C ILE A 118 -13.70 -11.27 8.81
N ALA A 119 -13.89 -12.23 7.91
CA ALA A 119 -13.28 -13.57 8.06
C ALA A 119 -11.75 -13.53 8.06
N VAL A 120 -11.13 -12.59 7.34
CA VAL A 120 -9.67 -12.37 7.39
C VAL A 120 -9.24 -11.85 8.76
N VAL A 121 -9.93 -10.86 9.31
CA VAL A 121 -9.65 -10.32 10.66
C VAL A 121 -9.83 -11.38 11.73
N ASP A 122 -10.88 -12.20 11.62
CA ASP A 122 -11.12 -13.32 12.55
C ASP A 122 -10.00 -14.36 12.47
N ALA A 123 -9.49 -14.67 11.28
CA ALA A 123 -8.37 -15.59 11.10
C ALA A 123 -7.06 -15.04 11.68
N VAL A 124 -6.76 -13.75 11.47
CA VAL A 124 -5.57 -13.08 12.04
C VAL A 124 -5.63 -13.08 13.57
N ASN A 125 -6.76 -12.70 14.15
CA ASN A 125 -6.92 -12.70 15.60
C ASN A 125 -6.85 -14.12 16.19
N LYS A 126 -7.43 -15.11 15.52
CA LYS A 126 -7.30 -16.52 15.93
C LYS A 126 -5.86 -17.04 15.85
N MET A 127 -5.04 -16.48 14.96
CA MET A 127 -3.63 -16.89 14.84
C MET A 127 -2.76 -16.27 15.93
N TYR A 128 -2.97 -14.99 16.26
CA TYR A 128 -2.03 -14.22 17.08
C TYR A 128 -2.56 -13.74 18.44
N ASN A 129 -3.88 -13.70 18.65
CA ASN A 129 -4.51 -13.03 19.79
C ASN A 129 -5.47 -13.98 20.55
N VAL A 130 -5.04 -15.22 20.79
CA VAL A 130 -5.83 -16.27 21.47
C VAL A 130 -5.82 -16.07 22.99
N ASP A 131 -6.90 -16.48 23.67
CA ASP A 131 -7.04 -16.48 25.15
C ASP A 131 -6.80 -15.12 25.83
N GLY A 132 -7.20 -14.03 25.16
CA GLY A 132 -7.09 -12.67 25.71
C GLY A 132 -5.67 -12.09 25.71
N LYS A 133 -4.66 -12.84 25.25
CA LYS A 133 -3.29 -12.34 25.08
C LYS A 133 -3.17 -11.65 23.72
N ARG A 134 -3.38 -10.33 23.69
CA ARG A 134 -3.19 -9.51 22.48
C ARG A 134 -1.71 -9.25 22.22
N GLU A 135 -1.01 -10.23 21.65
CA GLU A 135 0.40 -10.09 21.30
C GLU A 135 0.61 -9.22 20.05
N THR A 136 -0.39 -9.17 19.16
CA THR A 136 -0.29 -8.54 17.85
C THR A 136 -1.40 -7.51 17.64
N LYS A 137 -1.04 -6.28 17.24
CA LYS A 137 -2.01 -5.26 16.85
C LYS A 137 -2.48 -5.47 15.41
N VAL A 138 -3.79 -5.36 15.15
CA VAL A 138 -4.38 -5.47 13.81
C VAL A 138 -4.75 -4.08 13.30
N VAL A 139 -4.12 -3.64 12.21
CA VAL A 139 -4.36 -2.33 11.61
C VAL A 139 -5.00 -2.50 10.24
N LEU A 140 -6.21 -2.00 10.07
CA LEU A 140 -6.90 -1.97 8.78
C LEU A 140 -6.45 -0.76 7.98
N VAL A 141 -6.07 -0.97 6.72
CA VAL A 141 -5.74 0.10 5.78
C VAL A 141 -6.60 -0.07 4.54
N GLY A 142 -7.56 0.83 4.35
CA GLY A 142 -8.47 0.79 3.21
C GLY A 142 -8.22 1.94 2.25
N HIS A 143 -8.20 1.65 0.94
CA HIS A 143 -8.17 2.69 -0.10
C HIS A 143 -9.52 2.84 -0.79
N SER A 144 -9.98 4.07 -1.02
CA SER A 144 -11.23 4.35 -1.74
C SER A 144 -12.42 3.62 -1.09
N ILE A 145 -13.17 2.80 -1.84
CA ILE A 145 -14.23 1.94 -1.29
C ILE A 145 -13.71 0.93 -0.25
N GLY A 146 -12.45 0.51 -0.35
CA GLY A 146 -11.80 -0.32 0.65
C GLY A 146 -11.75 0.34 2.03
N ALA A 147 -11.76 1.67 2.11
CA ALA A 147 -11.89 2.39 3.38
C ALA A 147 -13.29 2.24 3.99
N TRP A 148 -14.35 2.27 3.15
CA TRP A 148 -15.71 1.99 3.61
C TRP A 148 -15.87 0.53 4.05
N ILE A 149 -15.28 -0.42 3.31
CA ILE A 149 -15.26 -1.83 3.74
C ILE A 149 -14.53 -1.97 5.08
N ALA A 150 -13.43 -1.25 5.29
CA ALA A 150 -12.69 -1.25 6.55
C ALA A 150 -13.53 -0.69 7.71
N THR A 151 -14.36 0.35 7.49
CA THR A 151 -15.27 0.85 8.52
C THR A 151 -16.35 -0.18 8.89
N GLU A 152 -16.88 -0.91 7.91
CA GLU A 152 -17.85 -1.98 8.17
C GLU A 152 -17.24 -3.18 8.91
N VAL A 153 -15.97 -3.50 8.60
CA VAL A 153 -15.23 -4.54 9.34
C VAL A 153 -14.98 -4.11 10.78
N LEU A 154 -14.58 -2.85 11.02
CA LEU A 154 -14.41 -2.31 12.36
C LEU A 154 -15.72 -2.37 13.16
N LYS A 155 -16.85 -1.99 12.56
CA LYS A 155 -18.18 -2.09 13.20
C LYS A 155 -18.52 -3.51 13.63
N ALA A 156 -18.18 -4.50 12.79
CA ALA A 156 -18.45 -5.90 13.07
C ALA A 156 -17.48 -6.53 14.08
N ARG A 157 -16.25 -6.00 14.19
CA ARG A 157 -15.17 -6.51 15.05
C ARG A 157 -14.43 -5.37 15.76
N PRO A 158 -15.12 -4.59 16.64
CA PRO A 158 -14.50 -3.45 17.31
C PRO A 158 -13.30 -3.87 18.17
N ASP A 159 -13.41 -5.02 18.85
CA ASP A 159 -12.32 -5.57 19.66
C ASP A 159 -11.25 -6.27 18.83
N GLY A 160 -11.49 -6.53 17.54
CA GLY A 160 -10.56 -7.25 16.66
C GLY A 160 -9.57 -6.36 15.92
N VAL A 161 -9.66 -5.04 16.10
CA VAL A 161 -8.93 -4.02 15.33
C VAL A 161 -8.33 -3.00 16.29
N ASP A 162 -7.10 -2.56 16.06
CA ASP A 162 -6.38 -1.58 16.88
C ASP A 162 -6.13 -0.25 16.15
N GLY A 163 -6.26 -0.24 14.82
CA GLY A 163 -6.09 0.96 14.00
C GLY A 163 -6.85 0.90 12.68
N LEU A 164 -7.28 2.07 12.20
CA LEU A 164 -7.99 2.24 10.93
C LEU A 164 -7.38 3.40 10.13
N HIS A 165 -6.76 3.08 9.00
CA HIS A 165 -6.21 4.06 8.08
C HIS A 165 -7.05 4.12 6.79
N MET A 166 -7.56 5.29 6.48
CA MET A 166 -8.48 5.55 5.38
C MET A 166 -7.78 6.40 4.31
N LEU A 167 -7.40 5.78 3.20
CA LEU A 167 -6.65 6.42 2.12
C LEU A 167 -7.62 6.83 1.00
N PHE A 168 -7.71 8.13 0.72
CA PHE A 168 -8.63 8.71 -0.26
C PHE A 168 -10.06 8.14 -0.13
N PRO A 169 -10.66 8.18 1.07
CA PRO A 169 -11.78 7.31 1.37
C PRO A 169 -13.08 7.79 0.71
N THR A 170 -13.86 6.84 0.18
CA THR A 170 -15.18 7.10 -0.39
C THR A 170 -16.26 6.62 0.58
N LEU A 171 -16.48 7.36 1.66
CA LEU A 171 -17.41 6.95 2.74
C LEU A 171 -18.84 7.47 2.55
N ALA A 172 -19.04 8.46 1.69
CA ALA A 172 -20.35 9.06 1.47
C ALA A 172 -20.52 9.51 0.02
N TRP A 173 -21.76 9.48 -0.46
CA TRP A 173 -22.28 9.98 -1.73
C TRP A 173 -21.47 9.64 -2.97
N ILE A 174 -20.79 8.49 -2.98
CA ILE A 174 -19.92 8.09 -4.10
C ILE A 174 -20.68 8.09 -5.42
N GLY A 175 -21.96 7.69 -5.42
CA GLY A 175 -22.83 7.67 -6.59
C GLY A 175 -23.16 9.06 -7.19
N ARG A 176 -22.90 10.16 -6.47
CA ARG A 176 -23.11 11.54 -6.91
C ARG A 176 -21.84 12.21 -7.45
N THR A 177 -20.69 11.55 -7.35
CA THR A 177 -19.38 12.08 -7.74
C THR A 177 -19.23 12.20 -9.26
N PRO A 178 -18.36 13.10 -9.76
CA PRO A 178 -18.11 13.25 -11.19
C PRO A 178 -17.73 11.94 -11.90
N ASN A 179 -16.85 11.13 -11.29
CA ASN A 179 -16.41 9.87 -11.89
C ASN A 179 -17.51 8.80 -11.89
N ALA A 180 -18.32 8.71 -10.83
CA ALA A 180 -19.46 7.79 -10.82
C ALA A 180 -20.47 8.12 -11.93
N ARG A 181 -20.72 9.40 -12.22
CA ARG A 181 -21.60 9.81 -13.33
C ARG A 181 -21.04 9.38 -14.69
N LYS A 182 -19.74 9.57 -14.92
CA LYS A 182 -19.06 9.14 -16.15
C LYS A 182 -19.16 7.62 -16.34
N ILE A 183 -18.88 6.84 -15.29
CA ILE A 183 -18.95 5.37 -15.34
C ILE A 183 -20.38 4.88 -15.53
N LYS A 184 -21.37 5.48 -14.86
CA LYS A 184 -22.79 5.16 -15.05
C LYS A 184 -23.20 5.30 -16.52
N LEU A 185 -22.80 6.40 -17.16
CA LEU A 185 -23.12 6.67 -18.54
C LEU A 185 -22.34 5.76 -19.51
N ALA A 186 -21.03 5.61 -19.31
CA ALA A 186 -20.16 4.91 -20.27
C ALA A 186 -20.22 3.37 -20.16
N LEU A 187 -20.25 2.84 -18.94
CA LEU A 187 -20.02 1.40 -18.69
C LEU A 187 -21.21 0.67 -18.08
N LEU A 188 -22.03 1.34 -17.24
CA LEU A 188 -23.13 0.65 -16.53
C LEU A 188 -24.49 0.71 -17.23
N ASN A 189 -24.59 1.34 -18.41
CA ASN A 189 -25.82 1.30 -19.19
C ASN A 189 -26.04 -0.12 -19.78
N PRO A 190 -27.30 -0.54 -20.01
CA PRO A 190 -27.59 -1.92 -20.43
C PRO A 190 -26.90 -2.34 -21.73
N VAL A 191 -26.75 -1.42 -22.68
CA VAL A 191 -26.11 -1.68 -23.97
C VAL A 191 -24.61 -1.95 -23.79
N SER A 192 -23.90 -1.06 -23.08
CA SER A 192 -22.47 -1.26 -22.77
C SER A 192 -22.24 -2.56 -22.01
N MET A 193 -23.06 -2.86 -21.00
CA MET A 193 -22.94 -4.11 -20.23
C MET A 193 -23.16 -5.36 -21.09
N ALA A 194 -24.11 -5.33 -22.04
CA ALA A 194 -24.35 -6.44 -22.96
C ALA A 194 -23.19 -6.65 -23.95
N LEU A 195 -22.64 -5.55 -24.49
CA LEU A 195 -21.56 -5.58 -25.49
C LEU A 195 -20.18 -5.84 -24.89
N LEU A 196 -19.98 -5.59 -23.59
CA LEU A 196 -18.68 -5.70 -22.92
C LEU A 196 -18.04 -7.09 -23.03
N SER A 197 -18.83 -8.15 -23.18
CA SER A 197 -18.32 -9.52 -23.32
C SER A 197 -17.43 -9.70 -24.56
N ILE A 198 -17.69 -8.96 -25.65
CA ILE A 198 -16.98 -9.10 -26.93
C ILE A 198 -15.50 -8.66 -26.80
N PRO A 199 -15.18 -7.41 -26.41
CA PRO A 199 -13.79 -7.00 -26.25
C PRO A 199 -13.06 -7.78 -25.17
N LEU A 200 -13.74 -8.15 -24.07
CA LEU A 200 -13.13 -8.98 -23.02
C LEU A 200 -12.74 -10.37 -23.53
N LEU A 201 -13.58 -11.00 -24.36
CA LEU A 201 -13.23 -12.26 -25.01
C LEU A 201 -11.98 -12.09 -25.88
N VAL A 202 -11.91 -11.03 -26.69
CA VAL A 202 -10.71 -10.75 -27.51
C VAL A 202 -9.48 -10.60 -26.63
N PHE A 203 -9.56 -9.84 -25.53
CA PHE A 203 -8.43 -9.67 -24.61
C PHE A 203 -7.97 -10.99 -23.98
N THR A 204 -8.88 -11.91 -23.67
CA THR A 204 -8.50 -13.23 -23.13
C THR A 204 -7.75 -14.13 -24.13
N LEU A 205 -7.86 -13.85 -25.43
CA LEU A 205 -7.15 -14.58 -26.48
C LEU A 205 -5.76 -14.01 -26.78
N LEU A 206 -5.48 -12.77 -26.35
CA LEU A 206 -4.20 -12.13 -26.56
C LEU A 206 -3.14 -12.69 -25.58
N PRO A 207 -1.88 -12.88 -26.03
CA PRO A 207 -0.79 -13.16 -25.11
C PRO A 207 -0.63 -12.04 -24.07
N LEU A 208 -0.29 -12.40 -22.83
CA LEU A 208 -0.20 -11.44 -21.72
C LEU A 208 0.72 -10.26 -22.02
N TRP A 209 1.86 -10.49 -22.67
CA TRP A 209 2.80 -9.42 -23.03
C TRP A 209 2.20 -8.40 -24.00
N VAL A 210 1.34 -8.84 -24.94
CA VAL A 210 0.59 -7.94 -25.85
C VAL A 210 -0.41 -7.14 -25.04
N MET A 211 -1.12 -7.79 -24.11
CA MET A 211 -2.11 -7.14 -23.28
C MET A 211 -1.49 -6.04 -22.40
N VAL A 212 -0.36 -6.34 -21.75
CA VAL A 212 0.39 -5.36 -20.95
C VAL A 212 0.86 -4.20 -21.82
N TRP A 213 1.39 -4.48 -23.00
CA TRP A 213 1.81 -3.45 -23.94
C TRP A 213 0.63 -2.53 -24.35
N LEU A 214 -0.52 -3.10 -24.72
CA LEU A 214 -1.72 -2.33 -25.06
C LEU A 214 -2.20 -1.46 -23.90
N VAL A 215 -2.24 -2.01 -22.68
CA VAL A 215 -2.63 -1.25 -21.49
C VAL A 215 -1.67 -0.08 -21.28
N ARG A 216 -0.35 -0.29 -21.36
CA ARG A 216 0.64 0.78 -21.21
C ARG A 216 0.46 1.86 -22.27
N LEU A 217 0.24 1.47 -23.52
CA LEU A 217 0.03 2.40 -24.63
C LEU A 217 -1.22 3.26 -24.44
N ILE A 218 -2.34 2.65 -24.04
CA ILE A 218 -3.64 3.34 -23.93
C ILE A 218 -3.74 4.17 -22.64
N THR A 219 -3.24 3.64 -21.53
CA THR A 219 -3.46 4.23 -20.19
C THR A 219 -2.27 5.01 -19.66
N GLY A 220 -1.07 4.83 -20.23
CA GLY A 220 0.16 5.41 -19.71
C GLY A 220 0.56 4.88 -18.32
N GLN A 221 -0.01 3.75 -17.89
CA GLN A 221 0.32 3.12 -16.61
C GLN A 221 1.75 2.56 -16.63
N PRO A 222 2.47 2.58 -15.48
CA PRO A 222 3.70 1.82 -15.33
C PRO A 222 3.47 0.32 -15.46
N GLU A 223 4.55 -0.43 -15.66
CA GLU A 223 4.49 -1.86 -15.98
C GLU A 223 3.75 -2.69 -14.93
N ALA A 224 4.04 -2.50 -13.65
CA ALA A 224 3.38 -3.24 -12.55
C ALA A 224 1.86 -2.98 -12.51
N ALA A 225 1.44 -1.73 -12.68
CA ALA A 225 0.02 -1.38 -12.76
C ALA A 225 -0.64 -1.90 -14.04
N ALA A 226 0.07 -1.89 -15.16
CA ALA A 226 -0.43 -2.42 -16.42
C ALA A 226 -0.62 -3.94 -16.36
N LEU A 227 0.26 -4.67 -15.66
CA LEU A 227 0.10 -6.09 -15.35
C LEU A 227 -1.17 -6.33 -14.53
N ALA A 228 -1.40 -5.56 -13.46
CA ALA A 228 -2.63 -5.66 -12.67
C ALA A 228 -3.89 -5.38 -13.50
N THR A 229 -3.86 -4.38 -14.39
CA THR A 229 -4.96 -4.10 -15.32
C THR A 229 -5.16 -5.24 -16.32
N ALA A 230 -4.08 -5.83 -16.84
CA ALA A 230 -4.17 -6.97 -17.75
C ALA A 230 -4.78 -8.20 -17.05
N ASP A 231 -4.40 -8.46 -15.80
CA ASP A 231 -5.01 -9.51 -14.97
C ASP A 231 -6.52 -9.29 -14.80
N LEU A 232 -6.95 -8.06 -14.48
CA LEU A 232 -8.37 -7.72 -14.39
C LEU A 232 -9.11 -8.01 -15.70
N LEU A 233 -8.56 -7.55 -16.83
CA LEU A 233 -9.20 -7.64 -18.14
C LEU A 233 -9.25 -9.07 -18.69
N THR A 234 -8.28 -9.90 -18.31
CA THR A 234 -8.18 -11.30 -18.77
C THR A 234 -8.80 -12.30 -17.78
N THR A 235 -9.08 -11.89 -16.54
CA THR A 235 -9.76 -12.74 -15.57
C THR A 235 -11.26 -12.82 -15.86
N ARG A 236 -11.74 -14.05 -16.13
CA ARG A 236 -13.14 -14.29 -16.46
C ARG A 236 -14.08 -13.77 -15.37
N GLY A 237 -14.97 -12.85 -15.75
CA GLY A 237 -15.98 -12.26 -14.89
C GLY A 237 -15.49 -11.10 -14.01
N ALA A 238 -14.18 -10.84 -13.93
CA ALA A 238 -13.64 -9.84 -13.01
C ALA A 238 -14.10 -8.41 -13.31
N VAL A 239 -14.09 -8.01 -14.58
CA VAL A 239 -14.62 -6.70 -14.99
C VAL A 239 -16.11 -6.57 -14.68
N PHE A 240 -16.90 -7.62 -14.92
CA PHE A 240 -18.33 -7.61 -14.58
C PHE A 240 -18.56 -7.53 -13.07
N ASN A 241 -17.76 -8.23 -12.26
CA ASN A 241 -17.82 -8.14 -10.81
C ASN A 241 -17.45 -6.74 -10.32
N ALA A 242 -16.37 -6.15 -10.84
CA ALA A 242 -15.97 -4.79 -10.52
C ALA A 242 -17.05 -3.75 -10.87
N LEU A 243 -17.68 -3.88 -12.04
CA LEU A 243 -18.77 -2.97 -12.47
C LEU A 243 -20.07 -3.18 -11.69
N ARG A 244 -20.44 -4.43 -11.37
CA ARG A 244 -21.60 -4.72 -10.51
C ARG A 244 -21.37 -4.19 -9.10
N MET A 245 -20.19 -4.42 -8.54
CA MET A 245 -19.82 -3.87 -7.24
C MET A 245 -19.82 -2.33 -7.28
N ALA A 246 -19.30 -1.68 -8.33
CA ALA A 246 -19.41 -0.23 -8.50
C ALA A 246 -20.87 0.26 -8.50
N LYS A 247 -21.77 -0.49 -9.15
CA LYS A 247 -23.21 -0.18 -9.13
C LYS A 247 -23.79 -0.28 -7.72
N ASP A 248 -23.43 -1.33 -6.98
CA ASP A 248 -23.84 -1.51 -5.58
C ASP A 248 -23.30 -0.36 -4.72
N GLU A 249 -22.01 -0.03 -4.82
CA GLU A 249 -21.35 1.09 -4.14
C GLU A 249 -22.12 2.40 -4.33
N PHE A 250 -22.51 2.70 -5.58
CA PHE A 250 -23.24 3.94 -5.91
C PHE A 250 -24.63 4.02 -5.28
N SER A 251 -25.23 2.89 -4.93
CA SER A 251 -26.54 2.80 -4.29
C SER A 251 -26.47 2.68 -2.78
N THR A 252 -25.45 2.02 -2.25
CA THR A 252 -25.27 1.74 -0.82
C THR A 252 -24.57 2.88 -0.11
N VAL A 253 -23.48 3.41 -0.68
CA VAL A 253 -22.65 4.43 -0.03
C VAL A 253 -23.22 5.83 -0.31
N GLN A 254 -24.25 6.17 0.47
CA GLN A 254 -24.95 7.45 0.41
C GLN A 254 -24.53 8.35 1.57
N GLN A 255 -25.43 8.69 2.48
CA GLN A 255 -25.04 9.40 3.68
C GLN A 255 -24.25 8.47 4.60
N LEU A 256 -23.32 9.05 5.37
CA LEU A 256 -22.59 8.29 6.39
C LEU A 256 -23.57 7.80 7.47
N ASP A 257 -23.61 6.49 7.68
CA ASP A 257 -24.53 5.88 8.64
C ASP A 257 -24.21 6.29 10.08
N ALA A 258 -25.25 6.57 10.86
CA ALA A 258 -25.11 6.90 12.29
C ALA A 258 -24.38 5.79 13.06
N SER A 259 -24.64 4.52 12.73
CA SER A 259 -23.95 3.39 13.34
C SER A 259 -22.43 3.38 13.08
N THR A 260 -22.01 3.87 11.91
CA THR A 260 -20.59 4.01 11.55
C THR A 260 -19.95 5.15 12.35
N VAL A 261 -20.64 6.27 12.48
CA VAL A 261 -20.22 7.41 13.32
C VAL A 261 -20.05 6.98 14.77
N ASP A 262 -21.06 6.32 15.35
CA ASP A 262 -21.04 5.85 16.73
C ASP A 262 -19.90 4.86 16.99
N SER A 263 -19.68 3.93 16.05
CA SER A 263 -18.62 2.93 16.18
C SER A 263 -17.24 3.55 16.13
N ILE A 264 -17.00 4.51 15.23
CA ILE A 264 -15.72 5.24 15.15
C ILE A 264 -15.53 6.15 16.38
N SER A 265 -16.59 6.80 16.86
CA SER A 265 -16.56 7.63 18.06
C SER A 265 -16.16 6.80 19.29
N LYS A 266 -16.82 5.65 19.52
CA LYS A 266 -16.44 4.70 20.59
C LYS A 266 -15.00 4.23 20.43
N PHE A 267 -14.62 3.80 19.23
CA PHE A 267 -13.28 3.31 18.93
C PHE A 267 -12.18 4.33 19.23
N THR A 268 -12.47 5.63 19.14
CA THR A 268 -11.48 6.71 19.32
C THR A 268 -11.60 7.46 20.65
N SER A 269 -12.65 7.24 21.43
CA SER A 269 -12.86 7.91 22.73
C SER A 269 -12.34 7.09 23.91
N GLU A 270 -12.37 5.77 23.82
CA GLU A 270 -11.92 4.89 24.89
C GLU A 270 -10.40 4.95 25.09
N ALA A 271 -9.94 4.90 26.35
CA ALA A 271 -8.51 4.89 26.66
C ALA A 271 -7.79 3.67 26.07
N ALA A 272 -8.47 2.53 25.99
CA ALA A 272 -8.01 1.31 25.32
C ALA A 272 -8.38 1.24 23.83
N GLY A 273 -9.09 2.24 23.30
CA GLY A 273 -9.53 2.29 21.91
C GLY A 273 -8.37 2.42 20.92
N GLY A 274 -8.69 2.36 19.63
CA GLY A 274 -7.70 2.49 18.56
C GLY A 274 -7.52 3.91 18.05
N ARG A 275 -6.85 4.00 16.89
CA ARG A 275 -6.63 5.28 16.19
C ARG A 275 -7.16 5.24 14.76
N VAL A 276 -7.71 6.36 14.33
CA VAL A 276 -8.26 6.58 13.00
C VAL A 276 -7.46 7.67 12.30
N ARG A 277 -6.85 7.32 11.17
CA ARG A 277 -6.11 8.26 10.31
C ARG A 277 -6.76 8.30 8.94
N SER A 278 -7.01 9.50 8.41
CA SER A 278 -7.46 9.65 7.03
C SER A 278 -6.50 10.51 6.22
N TYR A 279 -6.30 10.13 4.96
CA TYR A 279 -5.53 10.89 3.98
C TYR A 279 -6.43 11.26 2.81
N TRP A 280 -6.48 12.55 2.49
CA TRP A 280 -7.29 13.08 1.39
C TRP A 280 -6.40 13.69 0.32
N ALA A 281 -6.89 13.71 -0.91
CA ALA A 281 -6.23 14.45 -1.98
C ALA A 281 -6.17 15.96 -1.67
N SER A 282 -5.38 16.68 -2.48
CA SER A 282 -5.43 18.14 -2.49
C SER A 282 -6.84 18.62 -2.84
N GLU A 283 -7.19 19.81 -2.34
CA GLU A 283 -8.54 20.39 -2.48
C GLU A 283 -9.06 20.29 -3.93
N ASP A 284 -10.27 19.73 -4.07
CA ASP A 284 -11.01 19.48 -5.31
C ASP A 284 -10.32 18.72 -6.45
N SER A 285 -9.13 18.16 -6.20
CA SER A 285 -8.42 17.32 -7.18
C SER A 285 -8.97 15.89 -7.27
N ASP A 286 -9.77 15.46 -6.30
CA ASP A 286 -10.33 14.11 -6.24
C ASP A 286 -11.76 14.06 -6.78
N SER A 287 -11.90 13.52 -7.99
CA SER A 287 -13.20 13.31 -8.65
C SER A 287 -14.02 12.13 -8.08
N TRP A 288 -13.49 11.40 -7.10
CA TRP A 288 -14.18 10.35 -6.34
C TRP A 288 -14.55 10.78 -4.92
N ALA A 289 -13.82 11.74 -4.35
CA ALA A 289 -14.11 12.30 -3.04
C ALA A 289 -13.89 13.84 -3.02
N PRO A 290 -14.80 14.61 -3.64
CA PRO A 290 -14.69 16.07 -3.68
C PRO A 290 -14.70 16.72 -2.29
N SER A 291 -14.27 17.99 -2.20
CA SER A 291 -14.14 18.72 -0.92
C SER A 291 -15.42 18.68 -0.06
N TRP A 292 -16.60 18.83 -0.66
CA TRP A 292 -17.87 18.80 0.09
C TRP A 292 -18.16 17.45 0.76
N ILE A 293 -17.79 16.32 0.13
CA ILE A 293 -17.91 14.98 0.74
C ILE A 293 -16.89 14.86 1.86
N ARG A 294 -15.65 15.28 1.60
CA ARG A 294 -14.59 15.28 2.61
C ARG A 294 -15.00 16.06 3.85
N THR A 295 -15.45 17.30 3.70
CA THR A 295 -15.86 18.15 4.83
C THR A 295 -17.02 17.54 5.61
N GLN A 296 -17.99 16.93 4.92
CA GLN A 296 -19.08 16.20 5.58
C GLN A 296 -18.53 15.03 6.40
N VAL A 297 -17.70 14.18 5.82
CA VAL A 297 -17.11 13.01 6.50
C VAL A 297 -16.24 13.44 7.68
N GLU A 298 -15.39 14.45 7.50
CA GLU A 298 -14.54 15.00 8.57
C GLU A 298 -15.37 15.52 9.73
N SER A 299 -16.44 16.26 9.44
CA SER A 299 -17.35 16.77 10.47
C SER A 299 -18.11 15.66 11.17
N SER A 300 -18.64 14.68 10.43
CA SER A 300 -19.44 13.59 11.00
C SER A 300 -18.61 12.62 11.84
N LEU A 301 -17.34 12.42 11.49
CA LEU A 301 -16.41 11.54 12.21
C LEU A 301 -15.52 12.28 13.22
N SER A 302 -15.75 13.58 13.44
CA SER A 302 -14.95 14.43 14.33
C SER A 302 -13.44 14.33 14.06
N LEU A 303 -13.05 14.31 12.77
CA LEU A 303 -11.65 14.15 12.37
C LEU A 303 -10.90 15.47 12.53
N HIS A 304 -9.87 15.47 13.36
CA HIS A 304 -9.05 16.65 13.58
C HIS A 304 -8.01 16.81 12.47
N ARG A 305 -7.98 17.98 11.83
CA ARG A 305 -6.98 18.26 10.80
C ARG A 305 -5.58 18.30 11.40
N VAL A 306 -4.65 17.56 10.80
CA VAL A 306 -3.25 17.52 11.20
C VAL A 306 -2.33 17.66 9.98
N HIS A 307 -1.10 18.09 10.24
CA HIS A 307 -0.05 18.15 9.24
C HIS A 307 0.99 17.09 9.51
N LEU A 308 1.47 16.46 8.44
CA LEU A 308 2.55 15.51 8.52
C LEU A 308 3.86 16.23 8.87
N PRO A 309 4.75 15.58 9.63
CA PRO A 309 6.08 16.14 9.90
C PRO A 309 6.85 16.43 8.61
N PRO A 310 7.57 17.57 8.50
CA PRO A 310 8.38 17.89 7.32
C PRO A 310 9.46 16.84 7.04
N GLY A 311 9.96 16.18 8.10
CA GLY A 311 10.96 15.12 8.01
C GLY A 311 10.53 13.86 7.25
N LEU A 312 9.26 13.72 6.84
CA LEU A 312 8.87 12.63 5.92
C LEU A 312 9.41 12.84 4.49
N GLY A 313 9.92 14.02 4.15
CA GLY A 313 10.46 14.28 2.81
C GLY A 313 9.39 14.22 1.72
N LEU A 314 8.20 14.75 2.02
CA LEU A 314 7.07 14.91 1.10
C LEU A 314 7.06 16.33 0.50
N ASP A 315 8.20 16.77 -0.03
CA ASP A 315 8.34 18.12 -0.58
C ASP A 315 8.06 18.15 -2.07
N ALA A 316 7.25 19.12 -2.50
CA ALA A 316 6.86 19.34 -3.89
C ALA A 316 8.02 19.81 -4.80
N THR A 317 9.18 20.16 -4.22
CA THR A 317 10.30 20.83 -4.90
C THR A 317 11.45 19.90 -5.29
N ARG A 318 11.43 18.61 -4.92
CA ARG A 318 12.39 17.67 -5.51
C ARG A 318 11.95 17.35 -6.94
N PRO A 319 12.82 17.54 -7.96
CA PRO A 319 12.56 17.00 -9.28
C PRO A 319 12.23 15.53 -9.11
N ARG A 320 11.03 15.13 -9.57
CA ARG A 320 10.65 13.72 -9.59
C ARG A 320 11.72 13.03 -10.42
N LEU A 321 12.55 12.20 -9.78
CA LEU A 321 13.59 11.45 -10.45
C LEU A 321 12.89 10.38 -11.32
N GLY A 322 12.31 10.78 -12.43
CA GLY A 322 12.19 9.90 -13.57
C GLY A 322 13.62 9.59 -13.98
N SER A 323 14.03 8.34 -13.83
CA SER A 323 15.05 7.67 -14.65
C SER A 323 16.03 8.60 -15.39
N VAL A 324 16.86 9.34 -14.67
CA VAL A 324 18.09 9.90 -15.20
C VAL A 324 19.16 9.52 -14.19
N GLY A 325 20.15 8.76 -14.66
CA GLY A 325 21.14 8.10 -13.83
C GLY A 325 21.69 9.02 -12.75
N ALA A 326 21.56 8.58 -11.50
CA ALA A 326 22.50 8.99 -10.48
C ALA A 326 23.89 8.70 -11.07
N LYS A 327 24.70 9.74 -11.27
CA LYS A 327 26.12 9.55 -11.57
C LYS A 327 26.75 8.94 -10.32
N SER A 328 26.62 7.63 -10.14
CA SER A 328 27.58 6.89 -9.35
C SER A 328 28.87 6.86 -10.18
N HIS A 329 29.99 7.18 -9.54
CA HIS A 329 31.29 6.99 -10.17
C HIS A 329 31.53 5.48 -10.29
N VAL A 330 31.08 4.87 -11.38
CA VAL A 330 31.38 3.48 -11.72
C VAL A 330 32.83 3.41 -12.19
N ARG A 331 33.70 2.74 -11.43
CA ARG A 331 35.04 2.34 -11.87
C ARG A 331 35.05 0.83 -12.12
N THR A 332 35.59 0.42 -13.27
CA THR A 332 35.84 -1.00 -13.58
C THR A 332 37.09 -1.45 -12.84
N ARG A 333 36.98 -2.52 -12.04
CA ARG A 333 38.14 -3.22 -11.47
C ARG A 333 38.26 -4.60 -12.11
N SER A 334 39.48 -4.95 -12.51
CA SER A 334 39.84 -6.29 -12.98
C SER A 334 40.39 -7.10 -11.81
N PHE A 335 39.82 -8.28 -11.56
CA PHE A 335 40.29 -9.18 -10.49
C PHE A 335 40.84 -10.47 -11.10
N SER A 336 42.00 -10.93 -10.63
CA SER A 336 42.47 -12.27 -10.94
C SER A 336 41.77 -13.29 -10.04
N VAL A 337 41.38 -14.44 -10.61
CA VAL A 337 40.69 -15.51 -9.86
C VAL A 337 41.55 -16.06 -8.71
N SER A 338 42.88 -15.89 -8.75
CA SER A 338 43.77 -16.27 -7.65
C SER A 338 43.78 -15.30 -6.47
N GLU A 339 43.43 -14.02 -6.66
CA GLU A 339 43.41 -12.98 -5.61
C GLU A 339 42.18 -13.05 -4.69
N TYR A 340 41.09 -13.68 -5.14
CA TYR A 340 39.82 -13.71 -4.41
C TYR A 340 39.83 -14.61 -3.17
N ARG A 341 40.82 -15.50 -3.02
CA ARG A 341 40.91 -16.39 -1.85
C ARG A 341 41.37 -15.71 -0.56
N SER A 342 41.77 -14.43 -0.60
CA SER A 342 42.47 -13.77 0.51
C SER A 342 41.77 -12.56 1.15
N SER A 343 40.53 -12.18 0.81
CA SER A 343 39.83 -11.08 1.50
C SER A 343 38.31 -11.23 1.52
N PRO A 344 37.66 -11.34 2.70
CA PRO A 344 36.21 -11.41 2.82
C PRO A 344 35.62 -10.01 3.02
N GLY A 345 35.20 -9.36 1.94
CA GLY A 345 34.50 -8.08 2.03
C GLY A 345 34.05 -7.56 0.67
N SER A 346 32.73 -7.48 0.47
CA SER A 346 32.02 -7.11 -0.76
C SER A 346 32.01 -8.17 -1.88
N ILE A 347 30.84 -8.79 -2.09
CA ILE A 347 30.58 -9.65 -3.25
C ILE A 347 30.25 -8.71 -4.43
N PRO A 348 31.04 -8.69 -5.53
CA PRO A 348 30.73 -7.88 -6.70
C PRO A 348 29.43 -8.34 -7.37
N ASP A 349 28.65 -7.42 -7.94
CA ASP A 349 27.51 -7.80 -8.79
C ASP A 349 28.02 -8.38 -10.11
N LEU A 350 27.87 -9.69 -10.28
CA LEU A 350 28.38 -10.44 -11.44
C LEU A 350 27.41 -10.46 -12.62
N ARG A 351 26.23 -9.82 -12.52
CA ARG A 351 25.20 -9.86 -13.56
C ARG A 351 25.67 -9.34 -14.93
N ASN A 352 26.68 -8.47 -14.94
CA ASN A 352 27.29 -7.89 -16.14
C ASN A 352 28.81 -8.11 -16.23
N ALA A 353 29.37 -9.06 -15.47
CA ALA A 353 30.81 -9.29 -15.46
C ALA A 353 31.31 -9.94 -16.76
N LYS A 354 32.48 -9.52 -17.24
CA LYS A 354 33.13 -10.11 -18.43
C LYS A 354 34.34 -10.92 -18.00
N ALA A 355 34.38 -12.19 -18.40
CA ALA A 355 35.54 -13.06 -18.18
C ALA A 355 36.46 -13.02 -19.41
N ILE A 356 37.74 -12.73 -19.19
CA ILE A 356 38.77 -12.67 -20.23
C ILE A 356 39.88 -13.67 -19.89
N ARG A 357 40.23 -14.53 -20.84
CA ARG A 357 41.35 -15.46 -20.71
C ARG A 357 42.60 -14.84 -21.34
N LYS A 358 43.62 -14.59 -20.53
CA LYS A 358 44.90 -14.06 -21.01
C LYS A 358 45.72 -15.16 -21.70
N PRO A 359 46.70 -14.81 -22.56
CA PRO A 359 47.55 -15.78 -23.26
C PRO A 359 48.35 -16.71 -22.35
N ASN A 360 48.63 -16.29 -21.11
CA ASN A 360 49.31 -17.09 -20.07
C ASN A 360 48.38 -18.10 -19.36
N GLY A 361 47.11 -18.21 -19.78
CA GLY A 361 46.12 -19.12 -19.21
C GLY A 361 45.35 -18.58 -18.01
N GLU A 362 45.70 -17.38 -17.51
CA GLU A 362 45.00 -16.72 -16.40
C GLU A 362 43.60 -16.25 -16.83
N ILE A 363 42.59 -16.49 -15.99
CA ILE A 363 41.23 -15.99 -16.18
C ILE A 363 41.06 -14.76 -15.29
N VAL A 364 40.75 -13.63 -15.91
CA VAL A 364 40.47 -12.35 -15.23
C VAL A 364 38.99 -12.03 -15.38
N ILE A 365 38.35 -11.66 -14.29
CA ILE A 365 36.94 -11.26 -14.26
C ILE A 365 36.89 -9.75 -14.04
N GLU A 366 36.32 -9.03 -15.00
CA GLU A 366 36.02 -7.61 -14.87
C GLU A 366 34.59 -7.45 -14.36
N ALA A 367 34.42 -6.90 -13.16
CA ALA A 367 33.12 -6.64 -12.56
C ALA A 367 33.02 -5.17 -12.15
N GLN A 368 31.81 -4.61 -12.19
CA GLN A 368 31.55 -3.25 -11.72
C GLN A 368 31.31 -3.30 -10.21
N VAL A 369 32.06 -2.49 -9.45
CA VAL A 369 31.91 -2.39 -7.99
C VAL A 369 31.41 -0.99 -7.66
N ASN A 370 30.32 -0.91 -6.89
CA ASN A 370 29.87 0.33 -6.26
C ASN A 370 30.45 0.37 -4.84
N GLU A 371 31.47 1.20 -4.59
CA GLU A 371 31.95 1.46 -3.24
C GLU A 371 31.13 2.59 -2.60
N SER A 372 30.64 2.38 -1.37
CA SER A 372 30.05 3.42 -0.54
C SER A 372 31.17 4.26 0.07
N SER A 373 31.17 5.57 -0.16
CA SER A 373 32.13 6.50 0.42
C SER A 373 32.02 6.56 1.94
N SER A 374 32.85 5.82 2.64
CA SER A 374 33.27 6.10 4.01
C SER A 374 34.74 6.50 3.94
N ASP A 375 35.04 7.79 4.17
CA ASP A 375 36.30 8.30 4.71
C ASP A 375 36.29 9.84 4.63
N SER A 376 36.03 10.48 5.78
CA SER A 376 36.57 11.80 6.14
C SER A 376 36.13 12.13 7.57
N GLU A 377 36.89 11.63 8.55
CA GLU A 377 37.02 12.29 9.85
C GLU A 377 38.10 13.38 9.73
N ASP A 378 37.85 14.48 10.44
CA ASP A 378 38.72 15.57 10.86
C ASP A 378 39.31 16.49 9.76
N ASP A 379 38.98 17.79 9.81
CA ASP A 379 39.75 18.71 10.64
C ASP A 379 39.25 20.19 10.63
N PHE A 380 39.51 20.90 11.74
CA PHE A 380 39.57 22.37 11.97
C PHE A 380 38.37 23.23 12.49
N VAL A 381 38.40 23.39 13.82
CA VAL A 381 38.68 24.62 14.60
C VAL A 381 37.59 25.68 14.87
N SER A 382 37.52 26.00 16.17
CA SER A 382 36.83 27.10 16.81
C SER A 382 37.29 28.48 16.36
N SER A 383 36.35 29.40 16.17
CA SER A 383 36.59 30.81 16.49
C SER A 383 35.29 31.49 16.92
N SER A 384 35.24 31.78 18.21
CA SER A 384 34.38 32.81 18.79
C SER A 384 34.91 34.19 18.40
N ALA A 385 34.13 34.99 17.69
CA ALA A 385 34.29 36.44 17.68
C ALA A 385 32.94 37.11 17.46
N ALA A 386 32.62 37.99 18.40
CA ALA A 386 31.43 38.80 18.43
C ALA A 386 31.37 39.77 17.24
N ALA A 387 30.18 39.91 16.65
CA ALA A 387 29.81 41.11 15.91
C ALA A 387 28.31 41.37 16.09
N ASN A 388 28.02 42.47 16.78
CA ASN A 388 26.70 43.07 16.95
C ASN A 388 26.04 43.34 15.59
N GLY A 389 24.81 42.87 15.43
CA GLY A 389 23.87 43.30 14.39
C GLY A 389 22.47 42.86 14.75
N LYS A 390 21.61 43.80 15.17
CA LYS A 390 20.20 43.56 15.52
C LYS A 390 19.45 42.90 14.35
N PRO A 391 18.49 41.99 14.62
CA PRO A 391 17.72 41.33 13.59
C PRO A 391 16.52 42.19 13.16
N ASP A 392 16.36 42.39 11.85
CA ASP A 392 15.08 42.79 11.27
C ASP A 392 14.11 41.61 11.30
N THR A 393 12.90 41.91 11.75
CA THR A 393 11.81 40.98 12.06
C THR A 393 11.23 40.34 10.80
N GLY A 394 11.73 39.15 10.44
CA GLY A 394 11.08 38.23 9.51
C GLY A 394 10.44 37.07 10.28
N ALA A 395 9.11 36.96 10.20
CA ALA A 395 8.27 36.03 10.93
C ALA A 395 8.88 34.62 11.09
N SER A 396 9.18 34.25 12.33
CA SER A 396 9.78 32.96 12.65
C SER A 396 8.85 31.81 12.25
N ALA A 397 9.43 30.78 11.63
CA ALA A 397 8.88 29.44 11.44
C ALA A 397 8.69 28.66 12.76
N ARG A 398 8.34 29.34 13.86
CA ARG A 398 7.92 28.77 15.15
C ARG A 398 6.45 29.08 15.34
N GLY A 399 5.58 28.20 14.82
CA GLY A 399 4.13 28.38 14.96
C GLY A 399 3.25 27.28 14.38
N MET A 400 3.76 26.35 13.57
CA MET A 400 2.99 25.14 13.24
C MET A 400 3.22 24.09 14.32
N GLN A 401 2.41 24.15 15.37
CA GLN A 401 2.41 23.13 16.41
C GLN A 401 1.89 21.82 15.81
N TYR A 402 2.77 20.81 15.70
CA TYR A 402 2.45 19.50 15.14
C TYR A 402 1.56 18.71 16.10
N HIS A 403 0.24 18.85 15.98
CA HIS A 403 -0.74 18.21 16.86
C HIS A 403 -0.99 16.71 16.56
N TYR A 404 0.02 16.00 16.05
CA TYR A 404 -0.11 14.61 15.58
C TYR A 404 -0.47 13.60 16.71
N GLY A 405 -0.29 13.99 17.99
CA GLY A 405 -0.46 13.11 19.15
C GLY A 405 -1.69 13.33 20.05
N ARG A 406 -2.42 14.45 19.92
CA ARG A 406 -3.53 14.73 20.86
C ARG A 406 -4.84 14.04 20.50
N SER A 407 -5.10 13.87 19.20
CA SER A 407 -6.35 13.26 18.74
C SER A 407 -6.11 11.85 18.17
N ARG A 408 -6.99 10.94 18.58
CA ARG A 408 -7.07 9.56 18.09
C ARG A 408 -7.75 9.49 16.72
N ALA A 409 -8.50 10.52 16.32
CA ALA A 409 -9.18 10.60 15.03
C ALA A 409 -8.70 11.82 14.25
N THR A 410 -7.98 11.62 13.14
CA THR A 410 -7.36 12.73 12.41
C THR A 410 -7.53 12.66 10.91
N SER A 411 -7.46 13.84 10.28
CA SER A 411 -7.46 14.02 8.84
C SER A 411 -6.21 14.74 8.36
N THR A 412 -5.58 14.20 7.32
CA THR A 412 -4.44 14.78 6.62
C THR A 412 -4.85 15.10 5.19
N HIS A 413 -4.53 16.31 4.72
CA HIS A 413 -4.74 16.69 3.32
C HIS A 413 -3.43 16.67 2.56
N CYS A 414 -3.46 16.14 1.35
CA CYS A 414 -2.28 16.08 0.50
C CYS A 414 -1.83 17.49 0.09
N ARG A 415 -0.53 17.74 0.22
CA ARG A 415 0.13 18.98 -0.24
C ARG A 415 0.95 18.81 -1.51
N ILE A 416 1.23 17.57 -1.92
CA ILE A 416 2.08 17.24 -3.07
C ILE A 416 1.31 16.86 -4.34
N GLY A 417 -0.02 17.05 -4.33
CA GLY A 417 -0.88 16.73 -5.48
C GLY A 417 -0.95 15.23 -5.78
N MET A 418 -0.91 14.38 -4.76
CA MET A 418 -1.07 12.94 -4.92
C MET A 418 -2.51 12.64 -5.39
N PRO A 419 -2.69 11.94 -6.52
CA PRO A 419 -4.01 11.64 -7.06
C PRO A 419 -4.68 10.51 -6.28
N HIS A 420 -6.00 10.37 -6.45
CA HIS A 420 -6.80 9.28 -5.86
C HIS A 420 -6.17 7.90 -6.13
N ALA A 421 -5.73 7.66 -7.36
CA ALA A 421 -5.01 6.44 -7.76
C ALA A 421 -3.51 6.56 -7.48
N PHE A 422 -3.15 6.85 -6.22
CA PHE A 422 -1.76 7.08 -5.81
C PHE A 422 -0.85 5.89 -6.12
N CYS A 423 -1.38 4.66 -6.06
CA CYS A 423 -0.63 3.43 -6.28
C CYS A 423 0.01 3.33 -7.67
N LEU A 424 -0.42 4.17 -8.63
CA LEU A 424 0.18 4.20 -9.96
C LEU A 424 1.54 4.91 -10.01
N LYS A 425 1.77 5.97 -9.22
CA LYS A 425 2.97 6.82 -9.35
C LYS A 425 3.50 7.42 -8.03
N HIS A 426 2.80 7.18 -6.93
CA HIS A 426 3.05 7.80 -5.62
C HIS A 426 3.05 6.76 -4.48
N SER A 427 3.34 5.50 -4.81
CA SER A 427 3.42 4.39 -3.87
C SER A 427 4.38 4.67 -2.71
N ASP A 428 5.60 5.13 -3.00
CA ASP A 428 6.61 5.42 -1.97
C ASP A 428 6.20 6.55 -1.03
N ASP A 429 5.61 7.62 -1.58
CA ASP A 429 5.19 8.77 -0.78
C ASP A 429 4.05 8.38 0.16
N MET A 430 3.05 7.64 -0.31
CA MET A 430 1.99 7.14 0.55
C MET A 430 2.51 6.10 1.56
N ALA A 431 3.49 5.29 1.17
CA ALA A 431 4.14 4.33 2.08
C ALA A 431 4.86 5.04 3.24
N LYS A 432 5.51 6.18 2.99
CA LYS A 432 6.11 7.00 4.06
C LYS A 432 5.04 7.50 5.04
N VAL A 433 3.89 7.96 4.53
CA VAL A 433 2.76 8.42 5.36
C VAL A 433 2.25 7.29 6.25
N VAL A 434 1.88 6.16 5.65
CA VAL A 434 1.32 5.02 6.39
C VAL A 434 2.35 4.40 7.32
N GLY A 435 3.61 4.28 6.89
CA GLY A 435 4.71 3.80 7.72
C GLY A 435 4.95 4.70 8.94
N HIS A 436 4.86 6.02 8.78
CA HIS A 436 4.91 6.96 9.90
C HIS A 436 3.75 6.75 10.87
N TRP A 437 2.53 6.57 10.36
CA TRP A 437 1.35 6.31 11.21
C TRP A 437 1.52 5.04 12.02
N ILE A 438 1.94 3.94 11.39
CA ILE A 438 2.19 2.66 12.08
C ILE A 438 3.26 2.81 13.14
N ALA A 439 4.39 3.43 12.79
CA ALA A 439 5.50 3.64 13.70
C ALA A 439 5.08 4.48 14.92
N TYR A 440 4.35 5.58 14.68
CA TYR A 440 3.95 6.51 15.72
C TYR A 440 2.84 5.93 16.61
N ASP A 441 1.78 5.37 16.02
CA ASP A 441 0.56 4.97 16.73
C ASP A 441 0.67 3.59 17.39
N HIS A 442 1.44 2.68 16.81
CA HIS A 442 1.41 1.27 17.23
C HIS A 442 2.74 0.75 17.75
N LEU A 443 3.86 1.37 17.37
CA LEU A 443 5.20 0.87 17.69
C LEU A 443 5.99 1.76 18.66
N SER A 444 5.73 3.07 18.69
CA SER A 444 6.42 4.00 19.60
C SER A 444 5.96 3.80 21.05
N ARG A 445 6.90 3.95 22.01
CA ARG A 445 6.59 3.96 23.45
C ARG A 445 5.77 5.18 23.88
N ASN A 446 5.69 6.21 23.05
CA ASN A 446 4.98 7.48 23.32
C ASN A 446 3.48 7.41 22.98
N GLY A 447 2.98 6.26 22.51
CA GLY A 447 1.58 6.03 22.17
C GLY A 447 0.73 5.38 23.27
N GLN A 448 1.32 5.10 24.44
CA GLN A 448 0.63 4.61 25.64
C GLN A 448 0.32 5.76 26.58
#